data_AF-A0A1Y1QLW3-F1
#
_entry.id   AF-A0A1Y1QLW3-F1
#
_cell.length_a   1.000
_cell.length_b   1.000
_cell.length_c   1.000
_cell.angle_alpha   90.00
_cell.angle_beta   90.00
_cell.angle_gamma   90.00
#
_symmetry.space_group_name_H-M   'P 1'
#
loop_
_entity.id
_entity.type
_entity.pdbx_description
1 polymer ?
#
loop_
_entity_poly.entity_id
_entity_poly.type
_entity_poly.pdbx_seq_one_letter_code
_entity_poly.pdbx_strand_id
1 'polypeptide(L)' 'MRKQRIVYTSPLDALVAISKRLSLYEAQQHIDSETFSDRYRKGLLSDDTIFVEWSNDYQHYLALHQQLAGLLRAAA' A
#
# COMPACT_ATOMS: atom_id res chain seq x y z
N MET A 1 1.32 2.06 21.12
CA MET A 1 0.72 2.40 19.82
C MET A 1 -0.80 2.40 19.93
N ARG A 2 -1.48 3.52 19.61
CA ARG A 2 -2.95 3.55 19.50
C ARG A 2 -3.32 2.96 18.13
N LYS A 3 -4.04 1.84 18.10
CA LYS A 3 -4.58 1.28 16.85
C LYS A 3 -5.64 2.24 16.31
N GLN A 4 -5.27 3.06 15.33
CA GLN A 4 -6.23 3.86 14.57
C GLN A 4 -6.76 2.99 13.44
N ARG A 5 -8.09 2.88 13.34
CA ARG A 5 -8.74 2.20 12.21
C ARG A 5 -9.18 3.27 11.22
N ILE A 6 -8.55 3.30 10.06
CA ILE A 6 -9.00 4.15 8.96
C ILE A 6 -10.23 3.47 8.35
N VAL A 7 -11.35 4.19 8.30
CA VAL A 7 -12.58 3.73 7.67
C VAL A 7 -12.72 4.46 6.34
N TYR A 8 -12.80 3.69 5.26
CA TYR A 8 -13.02 4.22 3.91
C TYR A 8 -14.47 3.99 3.50
N THR A 9 -15.03 4.93 2.74
CA THR A 9 -16.43 4.88 2.28
C THR A 9 -16.65 3.80 1.21
N SER A 10 -15.63 3.51 0.40
CA SER A 10 -15.65 2.42 -0.58
C SER A 10 -14.25 1.80 -0.79
N PRO A 11 -14.16 0.57 -1.35
CA PRO A 11 -12.88 -0.02 -1.74
C PRO A 11 -12.10 0.82 -2.77
N LEU A 12 -12.81 1.57 -3.63
CA LEU A 12 -12.20 2.48 -4.59
C LEU A 12 -11.59 3.70 -3.88
N ASP A 13 -12.31 4.29 -2.92
CA ASP A 13 -11.79 5.41 -2.13
C ASP A 13 -10.57 4.98 -1.31
N ALA A 14 -10.60 3.77 -0.77
CA ALA A 14 -9.46 3.16 -0.07
C ALA A 14 -8.25 3.03 -1.00
N LEU A 15 -8.46 2.51 -2.22
CA LEU A 15 -7.41 2.37 -3.22
C LEU A 15 -6.79 3.73 -3.54
N VAL A 16 -7.61 4.75 -3.82
CA VAL A 16 -7.13 6.11 -4.13
C VAL A 16 -6.33 6.72 -2.97
N ALA A 17 -6.82 6.58 -1.74
CA ALA A 17 -6.16 7.11 -0.56
C ALA A 17 -4.79 6.45 -0.32
N ILE A 18 -4.73 5.12 -0.47
CA ILE A 18 -3.49 4.36 -0.29
C ILE A 18 -2.50 4.66 -1.43
N SER A 19 -2.95 4.73 -2.68
CA SER A 19 -2.08 5.12 -3.80
C SER A 19 -1.42 6.47 -3.57
N LYS A 20 -2.14 7.45 -3.04
CA LYS A 20 -1.55 8.76 -2.69
C LYS A 20 -0.48 8.64 -1.61
N ARG A 21 -0.69 7.80 -0.59
CA ARG A 21 0.31 7.56 0.48
C ARG A 21 1.55 6.87 -0.09
N LEU A 22 1.36 5.85 -0.94
CA LEU A 22 2.47 5.19 -1.64
C LEU A 22 3.29 6.18 -2.46
N SER A 23 2.65 7.04 -3.26
CA SER A 23 3.38 8.07 -4.03
C SER A 23 4.18 9.04 -3.16
N LEU A 24 3.73 9.33 -1.94
CA LEU A 24 4.49 10.16 -0.99
C LEU A 24 5.73 9.44 -0.48
N TYR A 25 5.62 8.15 -0.12
CA TYR A 25 6.78 7.36 0.27
C TYR A 25 7.78 7.21 -0.87
N GLU A 26 7.29 6.94 -2.08
CA GLU A 26 8.11 6.83 -3.29
C GLU A 26 8.87 8.11 -3.58
N ALA A 27 8.20 9.26 -3.48
CA ALA A 27 8.83 10.57 -3.67
C ALA A 27 9.87 10.89 -2.59
N GLN A 28 9.62 10.50 -1.34
CA GLN A 28 10.55 10.75 -0.22
C GLN A 28 11.80 9.86 -0.29
N GLN A 29 11.64 8.62 -0.72
CA GLN A 29 12.71 7.62 -0.72
C GLN A 29 13.37 7.45 -2.10
N HIS A 30 12.83 8.10 -3.13
CA HIS A 30 13.27 8.02 -4.53
C HIS A 30 13.35 6.58 -5.07
N ILE A 31 12.44 5.71 -4.61
CA ILE A 31 12.29 4.32 -5.04
C ILE A 31 10.82 4.02 -5.24
N ASP A 32 10.46 3.22 -6.24
CA ASP A 32 9.10 2.75 -6.44
C ASP A 32 8.69 1.70 -5.38
N SER A 33 7.40 1.59 -5.10
CA SER A 33 6.89 0.69 -4.06
C SER A 33 7.18 -0.80 -4.33
N GLU A 34 7.30 -1.20 -5.60
CA GLU A 34 7.63 -2.58 -5.98
C GLU A 34 9.09 -2.91 -5.61
N THR A 35 10.03 -2.06 -6.01
CA THR A 35 11.45 -2.16 -5.65
C THR A 35 11.65 -2.06 -4.15
N PHE A 36 10.93 -1.15 -3.48
CA PHE A 36 10.92 -1.07 -2.01
C PHE A 36 10.50 -2.42 -1.39
N SER A 37 9.37 -2.98 -1.83
CA SER A 37 8.83 -4.23 -1.29
C SER A 37 9.80 -5.41 -1.47
N ASP A 38 10.46 -5.52 -2.62
CA ASP A 38 11.46 -6.56 -2.85
C ASP A 38 12.67 -6.43 -1.90
N ARG A 39 13.20 -5.21 -1.74
CA ARG A 39 14.33 -4.93 -0.84
C ARG A 39 13.96 -5.13 0.63
N TYR A 40 12.77 -4.68 1.04
CA TYR A 40 12.26 -4.84 2.39
C TYR A 40 12.10 -6.32 2.75
N ARG A 41 11.50 -7.11 1.86
CA ARG A 41 11.34 -8.57 2.06
C ARG A 41 12.67 -9.33 2.14
N LYS A 42 13.72 -8.81 1.50
CA LYS A 42 15.09 -9.35 1.57
C LYS A 42 15.85 -8.91 2.82
N GLY A 43 15.26 -8.08 3.68
CA GLY A 43 15.92 -7.54 4.87
C GLY A 43 17.03 -6.53 4.54
N LEU A 44 16.97 -5.89 3.37
CA LEU A 44 17.97 -4.93 2.91
C LEU A 44 17.68 -3.48 3.35
N LEU A 45 16.58 -3.27 4.07
CA LEU A 45 16.13 -1.97 4.57
C LEU A 45 15.99 -2.02 6.09
N SER A 46 16.08 -0.85 6.72
CA SER A 46 15.90 -0.72 8.17
C SER A 46 14.47 -1.09 8.58
N ASP A 47 14.28 -1.43 9.86
CA ASP A 47 12.97 -1.61 10.48
C ASP A 47 12.37 -0.28 10.97
N ASP A 48 12.71 0.82 10.31
CA ASP A 48 12.18 2.13 10.65
C ASP A 48 10.65 2.13 10.47
N THR A 49 9.96 2.90 11.30
CA THR A 49 8.49 2.95 11.29
C THR A 49 7.93 3.30 9.91
N ILE A 50 8.63 4.15 9.15
CA ILE A 50 8.23 4.52 7.79
C ILE A 50 8.20 3.30 6.84
N PHE A 51 9.17 2.39 6.93
CA PHE A 51 9.24 1.21 6.08
C PHE A 51 8.20 0.17 6.50
N VAL A 52 7.94 0.02 7.80
CA VAL A 52 6.85 -0.83 8.30
C VAL A 52 5.49 -0.32 7.81
N GLU A 53 5.24 0.99 7.91
CA GLU A 53 4.00 1.61 7.42
C GLU A 53 3.86 1.51 5.91
N TRP A 54 4.94 1.75 5.16
CA TRP A 54 4.94 1.62 3.71
C TRP A 54 4.67 0.19 3.27
N SER A 55 5.27 -0.81 3.92
CA SER A 55 5.01 -2.23 3.62
C SER A 55 3.55 -2.59 3.85
N ASN A 56 2.96 -2.15 4.96
CA ASN A 56 1.54 -2.38 5.27
C ASN A 56 0.61 -1.73 4.23
N ASP A 57 0.89 -0.49 3.85
CA ASP A 57 0.11 0.22 2.83
C ASP A 57 0.20 -0.46 1.47
N TYR A 58 1.39 -0.91 1.07
CA TYR A 58 1.58 -1.57 -0.21
C TYR A 58 0.86 -2.91 -0.29
N GLN A 59 0.90 -3.70 0.80
CA GLN A 59 0.13 -4.94 0.91
C GLN A 59 -1.38 -4.68 0.82
N HIS A 60 -1.86 -3.63 1.49
CA HIS A 60 -3.28 -3.25 1.43
C HIS A 60 -3.69 -2.80 0.01
N TYR A 61 -2.85 -2.01 -0.66
CA TYR A 61 -3.05 -1.63 -2.06
C TYR A 61 -3.23 -2.85 -2.96
N LEU A 62 -2.34 -3.85 -2.87
CA LEU A 62 -2.42 -5.07 -3.68
C LEU A 62 -3.72 -5.83 -3.44
N ALA A 63 -4.14 -5.97 -2.17
CA ALA A 63 -5.38 -6.65 -1.83
C ALA A 63 -6.61 -5.93 -2.40
N LEU A 64 -6.68 -4.60 -2.29
CA LEU A 64 -7.78 -3.80 -2.85
C LEU A 64 -7.80 -3.86 -4.37
N HIS A 65 -6.64 -3.78 -5.01
CA HIS A 65 -6.51 -3.86 -6.45
C HIS A 65 -7.01 -5.22 -6.97
N GLN A 66 -6.63 -6.32 -6.32
CA GLN A 66 -7.11 -7.66 -6.65
C GLN A 66 -8.62 -7.81 -6.44
N GLN A 67 -9.15 -7.29 -5.33
CA GLN A 67 -10.58 -7.30 -5.03
C GLN A 67 -11.38 -6.56 -6.11
N LEU A 68 -10.96 -5.34 -6.48
CA LEU A 68 -11.63 -4.53 -7.50
C LEU A 68 -11.55 -5.17 -8.89
N ALA A 69 -10.40 -5.73 -9.25
CA ALA A 69 -10.24 -6.47 -10.50
C ALA A 69 -11.18 -7.68 -10.57
N GLY A 70 -11.38 -8.38 -9.44
CA GLY A 70 -12.35 -9.48 -9.33
C GLY A 70 -13.80 -9.03 -9.56
N LEU A 71 -14.19 -7.92 -8.92
CA LEU A 71 -15.53 -7.34 -9.09
C LEU A 71 -15.80 -6.91 -10.54
N LEU A 72 -14.80 -6.29 -11.20
CA LEU A 72 -14.90 -5.88 -12.60
C LEU A 72 -15.06 -7.07 -13.54
N ARG A 73 -14.33 -8.17 -13.31
CA ARG A 73 -14.47 -9.40 -14.11
C ARG A 73 -15.83 -10.08 -13.94
N ALA A 74 -16.41 -10.00 -12.74
CA ALA A 74 -17.72 -10.58 -12.46
C ALA A 74 -18.89 -9.75 -13.03
N ALA A 75 -18.66 -8.46 -13.32
CA ALA A 75 -19.65 -7.56 -13.88
C ALA A 75 -19.61 -7.47 -15.42
N ALA A 76 -18.63 -8.13 -16.06
CA ALA A 76 -18.46 -8.20 -17.51
C ALA A 76 -19.08 -9.50 -18.07
#